data_AF-A0A1S3WP22-F1
#
_entry.id   AF-A0A1S3WP22-F1
#
_cell.length_a   1.000
_cell.length_b   1.000
_cell.length_c   1.000
_cell.angle_alpha   90.00
_cell.angle_beta   90.00
_cell.angle_gamma   90.00
#
_symmetry.space_group_name_H-M   'P 1'
#
loop_
_entity.id
_entity.type
_entity.pdbx_description
1 polymer ?
#
loop_
_entity_poly.entity_id
_entity_poly.type
_entity_poly.pdbx_seq_one_letter_code
_entity_poly.pdbx_strand_id
1 'polypeptide(L)'
;MQIFVKTLTGKTITLEVEPSDTIENVKAKIQDKEESTLHLVLRLRGGIIEPSLRQLAQKYNCEKMICRKCYARLHPRAVNCRKKKCGHTNNLRPKKKIK
;
A
#
# COMPACT_ATOMS: atom_id res chain seq x y z
N MET A 1 1.55 -17.28 -31.65
CA MET A 1 0.12 -17.70 -31.68
C MET A 1 -0.62 -16.99 -30.56
N GLN A 2 -1.89 -16.63 -30.76
CA GLN A 2 -2.68 -15.96 -29.72
C GLN A 2 -3.64 -16.95 -29.06
N ILE A 3 -3.70 -16.94 -27.73
CA ILE A 3 -4.61 -17.78 -26.94
C ILE A 3 -5.44 -16.92 -25.98
N PHE A 4 -6.63 -17.40 -25.65
CA PHE A 4 -7.56 -16.75 -24.71
C PHE A 4 -7.69 -17.61 -23.47
N VAL A 5 -7.35 -17.05 -22.31
CA VAL A 5 -7.42 -17.74 -21.02
C VAL A 5 -8.53 -17.09 -20.19
N LYS A 6 -9.52 -17.87 -19.76
CA LYS A 6 -10.49 -17.44 -18.76
C LYS A 6 -9.96 -17.78 -17.37
N THR A 7 -9.81 -16.77 -16.53
CA THR A 7 -9.40 -16.99 -15.14
C THR A 7 -10.60 -17.29 -14.25
N LEU A 8 -10.35 -17.83 -13.06
CA LEU A 8 -11.41 -18.22 -12.10
C LEU A 8 -12.28 -17.03 -11.66
N THR A 9 -11.80 -15.80 -11.85
CA THR A 9 -12.54 -14.56 -11.58
C THR A 9 -13.46 -14.15 -12.74
N GLY A 10 -13.51 -14.93 -13.83
CA GLY A 10 -14.34 -14.67 -15.01
C GLY A 10 -13.73 -13.69 -16.02
N LYS A 11 -12.48 -13.26 -15.81
CA LYS A 11 -11.76 -12.36 -16.73
C LYS A 11 -11.11 -13.15 -17.87
N THR A 12 -11.23 -12.64 -19.08
CA THR A 12 -10.53 -13.20 -20.26
C THR A 12 -9.23 -12.44 -20.49
N ILE A 13 -8.11 -13.16 -20.55
CA ILE A 13 -6.77 -12.63 -20.81
C ILE A 13 -6.34 -13.11 -22.20
N THR A 14 -5.87 -12.18 -23.03
CA THR A 14 -5.23 -12.50 -24.31
C THR A 14 -3.73 -12.71 -24.08
N LEU A 15 -3.17 -13.79 -24.60
CA LEU A 15 -1.73 -14.08 -24.49
C LEU A 15 -1.14 -14.37 -25.85
N GLU A 16 0.04 -13.80 -26.10
CA GLU A 16 0.88 -14.19 -27.22
C GLU A 16 1.86 -15.24 -26.71
N VAL A 17 1.78 -16.43 -27.31
CA VAL A 17 2.59 -17.60 -26.97
C VAL A 17 3.32 -18.10 -28.20
N GLU A 18 4.53 -18.60 -28.00
CA GLU A 18 5.28 -19.33 -29.03
C GLU A 18 5.02 -20.83 -28.89
N PRO A 19 5.06 -21.61 -29.99
CA PRO A 19 4.92 -23.07 -29.92
C PRO A 19 5.99 -23.76 -29.07
N SER A 20 7.11 -23.08 -28.84
CA SER A 20 8.23 -23.49 -27.98
C SER A 20 8.00 -23.23 -26.49
N ASP A 21 7.01 -22.43 -26.11
CA ASP A 21 6.72 -22.12 -24.70
C ASP A 21 6.24 -23.38 -23.96
N THR A 22 6.86 -23.67 -22.82
CA THR A 22 6.39 -24.72 -21.91
C THR A 22 5.15 -24.27 -21.15
N ILE A 23 4.39 -25.23 -20.60
CA ILE A 23 3.21 -24.92 -19.77
C ILE A 23 3.59 -24.05 -18.56
N GLU A 24 4.77 -24.25 -17.98
CA GLU A 24 5.29 -23.43 -16.87
C GLU A 24 5.50 -21.98 -17.30
N ASN A 25 6.11 -21.76 -18.47
CA ASN A 25 6.30 -20.43 -19.03
C ASN A 25 4.96 -19.75 -19.33
N VAL A 26 3.99 -20.49 -19.86
CA VAL A 26 2.64 -19.97 -20.11
C VAL A 26 1.95 -19.58 -18.79
N LYS A 27 2.09 -20.37 -17.72
CA LYS A 27 1.57 -20.03 -16.39
C LYS A 27 2.20 -18.76 -15.82
N ALA A 28 3.51 -18.59 -15.97
CA ALA A 28 4.20 -17.36 -15.55
C ALA A 28 3.67 -16.14 -16.32
N LYS A 29 3.54 -16.24 -17.65
CA LYS A 29 2.96 -15.16 -18.49
C LYS A 29 1.51 -14.81 -18.11
N ILE A 30 0.70 -15.80 -17.71
CA ILE A 30 -0.65 -15.56 -17.16
C ILE A 30 -0.57 -14.75 -15.87
N GLN A 31 0.31 -15.17 -14.95
CA GLN A 31 0.46 -14.54 -13.63
C GLN A 31 0.94 -13.09 -13.75
N ASP A 32 1.91 -12.80 -14.62
CA ASP A 32 2.40 -11.44 -14.88
C ASP A 32 1.30 -10.50 -15.43
N LYS A 33 0.41 -11.01 -16.29
CA LYS A 33 -0.72 -10.23 -16.82
C LYS A 33 -1.82 -9.97 -15.78
N GLU A 34 -2.11 -10.95 -14.92
CA GLU A 34 -3.02 -10.73 -13.80
C GLU A 34 -2.44 -9.76 -12.78
N GLU A 35 -1.16 -9.90 -12.40
CA GLU A 35 -0.50 -9.02 -11.44
C GLU A 35 -0.36 -7.60 -11.99
N SER A 36 0.01 -7.43 -13.27
CA SER A 36 0.10 -6.09 -13.88
C SER A 36 -1.25 -5.39 -13.96
N THR A 37 -2.35 -6.11 -14.22
CA THR A 37 -3.69 -5.52 -14.18
C THR A 37 -4.16 -5.23 -12.75
N LEU A 38 -3.78 -6.05 -11.77
CA LEU A 38 -3.96 -5.71 -10.36
C LEU A 38 -3.17 -4.46 -9.97
N HIS A 39 -1.89 -4.37 -10.33
CA HIS A 39 -1.01 -3.23 -10.03
C HIS A 39 -1.48 -1.93 -10.69
N LEU A 40 -1.99 -1.99 -11.92
CA LEU A 40 -2.60 -0.83 -12.58
C LEU A 40 -3.90 -0.40 -11.90
N VAL A 41 -4.74 -1.35 -11.46
CA VAL A 41 -5.94 -1.06 -10.65
C VAL A 41 -5.56 -0.50 -9.27
N LEU A 42 -4.50 -1.01 -8.64
CA LEU A 42 -3.94 -0.49 -7.40
C LEU A 42 -3.52 0.99 -7.57
N ARG A 43 -2.79 1.31 -8.65
CA ARG A 43 -2.35 2.69 -8.96
C ARG A 43 -3.50 3.64 -9.30
N LEU A 44 -4.48 3.21 -10.10
CA LEU A 44 -5.49 4.11 -10.67
C LEU A 44 -6.77 4.22 -9.84
N ARG A 45 -7.12 3.20 -9.03
CA ARG A 45 -8.40 3.16 -8.29
C ARG A 45 -8.25 2.96 -6.78
N GLY A 46 -7.02 3.01 -6.25
CA GLY A 46 -6.77 2.85 -4.82
C GLY A 46 -7.12 1.44 -4.35
N GLY A 47 -6.42 0.45 -4.92
CA GLY A 47 -6.70 -0.95 -4.62
C GLY A 47 -6.30 -1.38 -3.20
N ILE A 48 -6.54 -2.66 -2.92
CA ILE A 48 -6.37 -3.28 -1.60
C ILE A 48 -4.87 -3.39 -1.29
N ILE A 49 -4.37 -2.51 -0.42
CA ILE A 49 -3.04 -2.69 0.20
C ILE A 49 -3.11 -3.90 1.13
N GLU A 50 -2.12 -4.79 1.02
CA GLU A 50 -1.95 -5.93 1.89
C GLU A 50 -1.96 -5.47 3.39
N PRO A 51 -2.72 -6.14 4.28
CA PRO A 51 -2.94 -5.67 5.64
C PRO A 51 -1.65 -5.36 6.43
N SER A 52 -0.59 -6.14 6.29
CA SER A 52 0.69 -5.92 6.98
C SER A 52 1.40 -4.66 6.46
N LEU A 53 1.40 -4.41 5.15
CA LEU A 53 1.93 -3.18 4.57
C LEU A 53 1.10 -1.95 4.98
N ARG A 54 -0.22 -2.11 5.11
CA ARG A 54 -1.10 -1.06 5.63
C ARG A 54 -0.75 -0.71 7.09
N GLN A 55 -0.56 -1.72 7.93
CA GLN A 55 -0.16 -1.55 9.33
C GLN A 55 1.21 -0.89 9.45
N LEU A 56 2.18 -1.32 8.62
CA LEU A 56 3.51 -0.71 8.56
C LEU A 56 3.42 0.77 8.20
N ALA A 57 2.66 1.10 7.14
CA ALA A 57 2.45 2.48 6.74
C ALA A 57 1.76 3.31 7.84
N GLN A 58 0.76 2.74 8.52
CA GLN A 58 0.08 3.41 9.64
C GLN A 58 1.04 3.72 10.80
N LYS A 59 1.93 2.79 11.17
CA LYS A 59 2.95 2.98 12.22
C LYS A 59 3.89 4.15 11.92
N TYR A 60 4.31 4.33 10.66
CA TYR A 60 5.22 5.41 10.28
C TYR A 60 4.51 6.75 10.05
N ASN A 61 3.30 6.74 9.48
CA ASN A 61 2.67 7.94 8.96
C ASN A 61 1.51 8.46 9.81
N CYS A 62 0.76 7.58 10.46
CA CYS A 62 -0.52 7.89 11.11
C CYS A 62 -0.43 7.85 12.65
N GLU A 63 0.19 6.82 13.21
CA GLU A 63 0.31 6.60 14.65
C GLU A 63 1.40 7.49 15.26
N LYS A 64 1.06 8.77 15.44
CA LYS A 64 1.95 9.80 15.96
C LYS A 64 1.21 10.72 16.91
N MET A 65 1.94 11.27 17.87
CA MET A 65 1.46 12.40 18.67
C MET A 65 1.83 13.71 17.97
N ILE A 66 1.03 14.75 18.19
CA ILE A 66 1.22 16.09 17.65
C ILE A 66 1.21 17.07 18.82
N CYS A 67 2.21 17.96 18.88
CA CYS A 67 2.20 19.06 19.85
C CYS A 67 1.12 20.09 19.49
N ARG A 68 0.30 20.52 20.46
CA ARG A 68 -0.73 21.53 20.19
C ARG A 68 -0.17 22.93 19.99
N LYS A 69 0.95 23.25 20.64
CA LYS A 69 1.57 24.58 20.54
C LYS A 69 2.39 24.76 19.27
N CYS A 70 3.13 23.73 18.84
CA CYS A 70 4.10 23.85 17.75
C CYS A 70 3.91 22.87 16.59
N TYR A 71 2.85 22.06 16.62
CA TYR A 71 2.48 21.11 15.56
C TYR A 71 3.54 20.07 15.19
N ALA A 72 4.57 19.89 16.03
CA ALA A 72 5.61 18.89 15.81
C ALA A 72 5.05 17.46 15.85
N ARG A 73 5.48 16.62 14.91
CA ARG A 73 5.19 15.18 14.87
C ARG A 73 6.10 14.42 15.82
N LEU A 74 5.53 13.68 16.75
CA LEU A 74 6.20 13.00 17.87
C LEU A 74 5.90 11.50 17.86
N HIS A 75 6.69 10.74 18.61
CA HIS A 75 6.45 9.32 18.84
C HIS A 75 5.08 9.11 19.52
N PRO A 76 4.32 8.04 19.20
CA PRO A 76 2.99 7.80 19.78
C PRO A 76 2.97 7.71 21.31
N ARG A 77 4.08 7.30 21.95
CA ARG A 77 4.22 7.25 23.42
C ARG A 77 4.86 8.50 24.04
N ALA A 78 5.05 9.57 23.27
CA ALA A 78 5.68 10.78 23.79
C ALA A 78 4.74 11.50 24.78
N VAL A 79 5.26 11.86 25.95
CA VAL A 79 4.55 12.65 26.96
C VAL A 79 4.85 14.15 26.87
N ASN A 80 6.05 14.51 26.41
CA ASN A 80 6.50 15.89 26.24
C ASN A 80 6.93 16.17 24.79
N CYS A 81 6.77 17.42 24.36
CA CYS A 81 7.25 17.83 23.04
C CYS A 81 8.79 17.93 23.03
N ARG A 82 9.43 17.40 21.97
CA ARG A 82 10.88 17.53 21.79
C ARG A 82 11.38 18.95 21.45
N LYS A 83 10.49 19.90 21.17
CA LYS A 83 10.86 21.22 20.63
C LYS A 83 10.97 22.27 21.74
N LYS A 84 12.15 22.89 21.85
CA LYS A 84 12.44 23.98 22.81
C LYS A 84 11.50 25.19 22.62
N LYS A 85 11.12 25.53 21.38
CA LYS A 85 10.21 26.66 21.07
C LYS A 85 8.82 26.59 21.70
N CYS A 86 8.38 25.43 22.18
CA CYS A 86 7.13 25.29 22.93
C CYS A 86 7.34 24.99 24.43
N GLY A 87 8.56 25.21 24.93
CA GLY A 87 8.94 24.95 26.32
C GLY A 87 8.78 23.48 26.72
N HIS A 88 9.03 22.55 25.80
CA HIS A 88 8.84 21.11 26.03
C HIS A 88 7.45 20.72 26.56
N THR A 89 6.41 21.48 26.17
CA THR A 89 5.04 21.28 26.65
C THR A 89 4.57 19.82 26.56
N ASN A 90 3.81 19.40 27.57
CA ASN A 90 3.06 18.15 27.62
C ASN A 90 1.67 18.25 26.95
N ASN A 91 1.31 19.42 26.41
CA ASN A 91 0.02 19.60 25.73
C ASN A 91 0.07 19.00 24.32
N LEU A 92 -0.14 17.68 24.25
CA LEU A 92 -0.07 16.86 23.05
C LEU A 92 -1.46 16.34 22.66
N ARG A 93 -1.58 15.85 21.42
CA ARG A 93 -2.78 15.17 20.91
C ARG A 93 -2.42 14.07 19.93
N PRO A 94 -3.25 13.03 19.76
CA PRO A 94 -3.11 12.11 18.64
C PRO A 94 -3.22 12.84 17.29
N LYS A 95 -2.47 12.36 16.29
CA LYS A 95 -2.67 12.77 14.91
C LYS A 95 -4.07 12.33 14.47
N LYS A 96 -4.81 13.22 13.80
CA LYS A 96 -6.15 12.90 13.28
C LYS A 96 -6.03 11.77 12.25
N LYS A 97 -6.86 10.75 12.40
CA LYS A 97 -6.96 9.65 11.44
C LYS A 97 -7.86 10.09 10.27
N ILE A 98 -7.52 9.63 9.07
CA ILE A 98 -8.40 9.74 7.91
C ILE A 98 -9.53 8.72 8.15
N LYS A 99 -10.78 9.17 7.95
CA LYS A 99 -11.96 8.30 8.04
C LYS A 99 -12.04 7.41 6.82
#